data_AF-A0A8J6TPV8-F1
#
_entry.id   AF-A0A8J6TPV8-F1
#
_cell.length_a   1.000
_cell.length_b   1.000
_cell.length_c   1.000
_cell.angle_alpha   90.00
_cell.angle_beta   90.00
_cell.angle_gamma   90.00
#
_symmetry.space_group_name_H-M   'P 1'
#
loop_
_entity.id
_entity.type
_entity.pdbx_description
1 polymer ?
#
loop_
_entity_poly.entity_id
_entity_poly.type
_entity_poly.pdbx_seq_one_letter_code
_entity_poly.pdbx_strand_id
1 'polypeptide(L)' 'MTCDFAPTLSLARPVSLAEIKADSRLTEMGLVRQPRLAVMPLTAEEFDIIANEMANKSME' A
#
# COMPACT_ATOMS: atom_id res chain seq x y z
N MET A 1 9.97 22.38 -1.00
CA MET A 1 9.53 21.90 -2.33
C MET A 1 8.21 21.18 -2.11
N THR A 2 7.16 21.62 -2.78
CA THR A 2 5.80 21.07 -2.63
C THR A 2 5.44 20.28 -3.89
N CYS A 3 4.56 19.30 -3.74
CA CYS A 3 4.04 18.50 -4.85
C CYS A 3 2.53 18.42 -4.70
N ASP A 4 1.82 18.62 -5.80
CA ASP A 4 0.36 18.55 -5.88
C ASP A 4 -0.07 17.20 -6.45
N PHE A 5 -1.10 16.61 -5.87
CA PHE A 5 -1.67 15.34 -6.31
C PHE A 5 -3.19 15.38 -6.18
N ALA A 6 -3.86 14.70 -7.10
CA ALA A 6 -5.31 14.54 -7.11
C ALA A 6 -5.64 13.03 -7.04
N PRO A 7 -6.76 12.65 -6.39
CA PRO A 7 -7.18 11.26 -6.34
C PRO A 7 -7.55 10.75 -7.73
N THR A 8 -7.01 9.59 -8.12
CA THR A 8 -7.35 8.94 -9.40
C THR A 8 -8.47 7.91 -9.24
N LEU A 9 -8.42 7.11 -8.17
CA LEU A 9 -9.34 5.99 -7.96
C LEU A 9 -9.51 5.72 -6.46
N SER A 10 -10.73 5.32 -6.06
CA SER A 10 -11.00 4.78 -4.73
C SER A 10 -10.82 3.26 -4.75
N LEU A 11 -10.14 2.73 -3.74
CA LEU A 11 -10.04 1.28 -3.53
C LEU A 11 -11.41 0.71 -3.15
N ALA A 12 -11.71 -0.50 -3.60
CA ALA A 12 -12.99 -1.17 -3.29
C ALA A 12 -13.17 -1.44 -1.80
N ARG A 13 -12.07 -1.68 -1.07
CA ARG A 13 -12.04 -1.77 0.39
C ARG A 13 -10.78 -1.09 0.97
N PRO A 14 -10.83 -0.61 2.22
CA PRO A 14 -9.64 -0.16 2.92
C PRO A 14 -8.71 -1.34 3.20
N VAL A 15 -7.42 -1.15 2.93
CA VAL A 15 -6.36 -2.12 3.27
C VAL A 15 -5.75 -1.70 4.60
N SER A 16 -5.82 -2.55 5.62
CA SER A 16 -5.30 -2.23 6.94
C SER A 16 -3.79 -2.43 7.04
N LEU A 17 -3.13 -1.70 7.95
CA LEU A 17 -1.70 -1.88 8.21
C LEU A 17 -1.37 -3.29 8.74
N ALA A 18 -2.30 -3.93 9.44
CA ALA A 18 -2.13 -5.29 9.94
C ALA A 18 -2.04 -6.30 8.78
N GLU A 19 -2.89 -6.16 7.76
CA GLU A 19 -2.84 -6.98 6.54
C GLU A 19 -1.53 -6.79 5.78
N ILE A 20 -1.09 -5.54 5.62
CA ILE A 20 0.19 -5.21 4.96
C ILE A 20 1.37 -5.86 5.69
N LYS A 21 1.38 -5.82 7.02
CA LYS A 21 2.45 -6.42 7.85
C LYS A 21 2.41 -7.94 7.89
N ALA A 22 1.24 -8.55 7.65
CA ALA A 22 1.07 -9.99 7.64
C ALA A 22 1.57 -10.63 6.33
N ASP A 23 1.69 -9.85 5.25
CA ASP A 23 2.16 -10.34 3.96
C ASP A 23 3.69 -10.30 3.88
N SER A 24 4.30 -11.48 3.79
CA SER A 24 5.76 -11.63 3.68
C SER A 24 6.35 -10.90 2.47
N ARG A 25 5.58 -10.69 1.40
CA ARG A 25 6.04 -10.01 0.18
C ARG A 25 6.26 -8.51 0.38
N LEU A 26 5.59 -7.90 1.37
CA LEU A 26 5.66 -6.46 1.67
C LEU A 26 6.59 -6.13 2.85
N THR A 27 7.34 -7.11 3.36
CA THR A 27 8.21 -6.94 4.53
C THR A 27 9.34 -5.95 4.30
N GLU A 28 9.85 -5.86 3.07
CA GLU A 28 10.92 -4.93 2.71
C GLU A 28 10.40 -3.52 2.37
N MET A 29 9.08 -3.32 2.32
CA MET A 29 8.46 -2.05 1.96
C MET A 29 8.80 -0.94 2.96
N GLY A 30 8.99 0.28 2.44
CA GLY A 30 9.34 1.45 3.24
C GLY A 30 8.39 1.70 4.41
N LEU A 31 7.09 1.44 4.24
CA LEU A 31 6.07 1.63 5.29
C LEU A 31 6.28 0.69 6.49
N VAL A 32 6.75 -0.53 6.24
CA VAL A 32 6.98 -1.56 7.29
C VAL A 32 8.28 -1.29 8.01
N ARG A 33 9.34 -0.96 7.27
CA ARG A 33 10.68 -0.72 7.83
C ARG A 33 10.84 0.66 8.47
N GLN A 34 10.14 1.67 7.96
CA GLN A 34 10.30 3.08 8.35
C GLN A 34 8.95 3.74 8.61
N PRO A 35 8.28 3.45 9.75
CA PRO A 35 6.90 3.88 10.01
C PRO A 35 6.71 5.41 10.13
N ARG A 36 7.80 6.16 10.31
CA ARG A 36 7.78 7.63 10.39
C ARG A 36 8.08 8.31 9.04
N LEU A 37 8.34 7.54 7.98
CA LEU A 37 8.59 8.07 6.65
C LEU A 37 7.26 8.38 5.96
N ALA A 38 6.99 9.66 5.70
CA ALA A 38 5.72 10.09 5.12
C ALA A 38 5.61 9.84 3.61
N VAL A 39 6.72 9.92 2.89
CA VAL A 39 6.80 9.67 1.44
C VAL A 39 7.87 8.64 1.19
N MET A 40 7.51 7.55 0.54
CA MET A 40 8.39 6.41 0.30
C MET A 40 8.28 5.96 -1.16
N PRO A 41 9.38 5.47 -1.75
CA PRO A 41 9.30 4.76 -3.01
C PRO A 41 8.59 3.41 -2.80
N LEU A 42 7.90 2.95 -3.83
CA LEU A 42 7.27 1.64 -3.94
C LEU A 42 7.71 1.00 -5.25
N THR A 43 7.94 -0.31 -5.24
CA THR A 43 8.08 -1.10 -6.46
C THR A 43 6.72 -1.31 -7.13
N ALA A 44 6.74 -1.63 -8.43
CA ALA A 44 5.52 -1.93 -9.18
C ALA A 44 4.79 -3.15 -8.60
N GLU A 45 5.54 -4.16 -8.13
CA GLU A 45 4.99 -5.38 -7.52
C GLU A 45 4.28 -5.07 -6.19
N GLU A 46 4.89 -4.28 -5.31
CA GLU A 46 4.27 -3.87 -4.04
C GLU A 46 2.98 -3.05 -4.28
N PHE A 47 3.02 -2.16 -5.27
CA PHE A 47 1.85 -1.35 -5.63
C PHE A 47 0.70 -2.23 -6.15
N ASP A 48 0.98 -3.18 -7.03
CA ASP A 48 -0.03 -4.08 -7.59
C ASP A 48 -0.69 -4.94 -6.50
N ILE A 49 0.11 -5.49 -5.58
CA ILE A 49 -0.39 -6.27 -4.45
C ILE A 49 -1.36 -5.44 -3.61
N ILE A 50 -1.05 -4.18 -3.31
CA ILE A 50 -1.91 -3.35 -2.46
C ILE A 50 -3.15 -2.84 -3.23
N ALA A 51 -2.94 -2.28 -4.42
CA ALA A 51 -3.96 -1.57 -5.18
C ALA A 51 -4.93 -2.51 -5.91
N ASN A 52 -4.48 -3.71 -6.30
CA ASN A 52 -5.29 -4.68 -7.03
C ASN A 52 -5.62 -5.91 -6.18
N GLU A 53 -4.64 -6.61 -5.63
CA GLU A 53 -4.90 -7.89 -4.96
C GLU A 53 -5.58 -7.70 -3.59
N MET A 54 -4.96 -6.92 -2.70
CA MET A 54 -5.50 -6.66 -1.37
C MET A 54 -6.80 -5.87 -1.45
N ALA A 55 -6.85 -4.79 -2.24
CA ALA A 55 -8.04 -3.95 -2.36
C ALA A 55 -9.27 -4.65 -2.96
N ASN A 56 -9.09 -5.66 -3.83
CA ASN A 56 -10.20 -6.41 -4.43
C ASN A 56 -10.49 -7.75 -3.74
N LYS A 57 -9.82 -8.05 -2.62
CA LYS A 57 -10.08 -9.25 -1.83
C LYS A 57 -11.51 -9.16 -1.28
N SER A 58 -12.44 -9.79 -2.01
CA SER A 58 -13.83 -9.91 -1.62
C SER A 58 -13.89 -10.65 -0.30
N MET A 59 -14.59 -10.06 0.65
CA MET A 59 -14.82 -10.61 1.97
C MET A 59 -15.67 -11.88 1.79
N GLU A 60 -15.01 -13.05 1.82
CA GLU A 60 -15.64 -14.33 2.16
C GLU A 60 -16.00 -14.36 3.65
#